data_AF-A0AAX1XCZ1-F1
#
_entry.id   AF-A0AAX1XCZ1-F1
#
_cell.length_a   1.000
_cell.length_b   1.000
_cell.length_c   1.000
_cell.angle_alpha   90.00
_cell.angle_beta   90.00
_cell.angle_gamma   90.00
#
_symmetry.space_group_name_H-M   'P 1'
#
loop_
_entity.id
_entity.type
_entity.pdbx_description
1 polymer ?
#
loop_
_entity_poly.entity_id
_entity_poly.type
_entity_poly.pdbx_seq_one_letter_code
_entity_poly.pdbx_strand_id
1 'polypeptide(L)'
;MKLVLFLHLIFVAAWMSCVIVEGIFEHAIDRSPEQRAFISKLHWTTDKYVEIPAFTIVLITGAVLLMHRAPTPLLLTKVAFGTLAIALNAVCVWIVIRRMRYAAQADHAAWERIDRLQHKLGGVVAISMLVALGIGGYLFAGG
;
A
#
# COMPACT_ATOMS: atom_id res chain seq x y z
N MET A 1 12.38 8.89 -20.53
CA MET A 1 11.15 9.22 -19.78
C MET A 1 9.96 8.29 -20.03
N LYS A 2 9.61 7.93 -21.29
CA LYS A 2 8.46 7.05 -21.57
C LYS A 2 8.53 5.68 -20.88
N LEU A 3 9.70 5.04 -20.91
CA LEU A 3 9.93 3.76 -20.21
C LEU A 3 9.73 3.87 -18.70
N VAL A 4 10.29 4.90 -18.06
CA VAL A 4 10.14 5.15 -16.62
C VAL A 4 8.67 5.35 -16.25
N LEU A 5 7.94 6.13 -17.06
CA LEU A 5 6.50 6.33 -16.86
C LEU A 5 5.72 5.01 -17.02
N PHE A 6 6.02 4.23 -18.05
CA PHE A 6 5.39 2.92 -18.27
C PHE A 6 5.60 1.98 -17.08
N LEU A 7 6.84 1.86 -16.60
CA LEU A 7 7.17 1.06 -15.41
C LEU A 7 6.43 1.60 -14.18
N HIS A 8 6.46 2.92 -13.96
CA HIS A 8 5.75 3.55 -12.84
C HIS A 8 4.27 3.17 -12.82
N LEU A 9 3.58 3.28 -13.96
CA LEU A 9 2.16 2.95 -14.07
C LEU A 9 1.88 1.46 -13.85
N ILE A 10 2.71 0.56 -14.37
CA ILE A 10 2.58 -0.88 -14.11
C ILE A 10 2.70 -1.17 -12.62
N PHE A 11 3.71 -0.62 -11.95
CA PHE A 11 3.93 -0.89 -10.53
C PHE A 11 2.90 -0.20 -9.63
N VAL A 12 2.36 0.96 -10.02
CA VAL A 12 1.18 1.55 -9.37
C VAL A 12 -0.03 0.62 -9.48
N ALA A 13 -0.29 0.06 -10.68
CA ALA A 13 -1.41 -0.85 -10.88
C ALA A 13 -1.23 -2.17 -10.11
N ALA A 14 -0.02 -2.73 -10.12
CA ALA A 14 0.32 -3.95 -9.37
C ALA A 14 0.14 -3.72 -7.86
N TRP A 15 0.65 -2.60 -7.32
CA TRP A 15 0.53 -2.26 -5.92
C TRP A 15 -0.93 -2.02 -5.52
N MET A 16 -1.69 -1.24 -6.28
CA MET A 16 -3.12 -1.02 -6.02
C MET A 16 -3.91 -2.33 -6.00
N SER A 17 -3.57 -3.26 -6.90
CA SER A 17 -4.21 -4.57 -6.94
C SER A 17 -3.93 -5.39 -5.68
N CYS A 18 -2.73 -5.28 -5.10
CA CYS A 18 -2.40 -5.94 -3.83
C CYS A 18 -3.30 -5.42 -2.70
N VAL A 19 -3.35 -4.09 -2.51
CA VAL A 19 -4.19 -3.45 -1.49
C VAL A 19 -5.67 -3.86 -1.61
N ILE A 20 -6.20 -3.96 -2.84
CA ILE A 20 -7.57 -4.42 -3.07
C ILE A 20 -7.73 -5.89 -2.68
N VAL A 21 -6.84 -6.78 -3.15
CA VAL A 21 -6.91 -8.22 -2.88
C VAL A 21 -6.74 -8.51 -1.40
N GLU A 22 -5.88 -7.77 -0.71
CA GLU A 22 -5.70 -7.80 0.74
C GLU A 22 -6.97 -7.41 1.47
N GLY A 23 -7.57 -6.28 1.07
CA GLY A 23 -8.88 -5.89 1.57
C GLY A 23 -9.93 -7.00 1.40
N ILE A 24 -9.94 -7.70 0.27
CA ILE A 24 -10.87 -8.81 0.01
C ILE A 24 -10.59 -10.00 0.93
N PHE A 25 -9.37 -10.55 0.94
CA PHE A 25 -9.12 -11.77 1.70
C PHE A 25 -9.19 -11.53 3.21
N GLU A 26 -8.86 -10.34 3.69
CA GLU A 26 -8.98 -10.03 5.12
C GLU A 26 -10.44 -9.94 5.59
N HIS A 27 -11.39 -9.68 4.69
CA HIS A 27 -12.82 -9.73 4.99
C HIS A 27 -13.45 -11.09 4.68
N ALA A 28 -12.91 -11.83 3.70
CA ALA A 28 -13.45 -13.10 3.27
C ALA A 28 -12.99 -14.29 4.14
N ILE A 29 -11.78 -14.24 4.70
CA ILE A 29 -11.24 -15.31 5.55
C ILE A 29 -11.67 -15.06 7.00
N ASP A 30 -12.20 -16.11 7.63
CA ASP A 30 -12.56 -16.10 9.04
C ASP A 30 -11.35 -15.74 9.92
N ARG A 31 -11.58 -14.91 10.94
CA ARG A 31 -10.53 -14.37 11.84
C ARG A 31 -10.47 -15.14 13.16
N SER A 32 -11.00 -16.36 13.16
CA SER A 32 -10.90 -17.30 14.28
C SER A 32 -9.44 -17.53 14.69
N PRO A 33 -9.19 -17.80 15.99
CA PRO A 33 -7.85 -18.06 16.51
C PRO A 33 -7.00 -18.99 15.65
N GLU A 34 -7.62 -20.01 15.06
CA GLU A 34 -7.00 -21.04 14.23
C GLU A 34 -6.51 -20.48 12.87
N GLN A 35 -7.21 -19.50 12.31
CA GLN A 35 -6.89 -18.90 11.01
C GLN A 35 -5.95 -17.68 11.11
N ARG A 36 -5.78 -17.08 12.29
CA ARG A 36 -4.97 -15.86 12.48
C ARG A 36 -3.52 -16.02 12.02
N ALA A 37 -2.92 -17.18 12.28
CA ALA A 37 -1.56 -17.48 11.84
C ALA A 37 -1.48 -17.57 10.31
N PHE A 38 -2.48 -18.19 9.67
CA PHE A 38 -2.58 -18.28 8.22
C PHE A 38 -2.75 -16.91 7.57
N ILE A 39 -3.75 -16.12 7.98
CA ILE A 39 -4.01 -14.78 7.43
C ILE A 39 -2.79 -13.87 7.61
N SER A 40 -2.16 -13.88 8.79
CA SER A 40 -0.98 -13.05 9.04
C SER A 40 0.21 -13.44 8.15
N LYS A 41 0.41 -14.74 7.92
CA LYS A 41 1.45 -15.24 7.02
C LYS A 41 1.14 -14.94 5.56
N LEU A 42 -0.13 -15.06 5.15
CA LEU A 42 -0.57 -14.74 3.80
C LEU A 42 -0.31 -13.26 3.49
N HIS A 43 -0.78 -12.36 4.35
CA HIS A 43 -0.54 -10.92 4.21
C HIS A 43 0.96 -10.61 4.15
N TRP A 44 1.76 -11.12 5.10
CA TRP A 44 3.20 -10.89 5.05
C TRP A 44 3.88 -11.43 3.78
N THR A 45 3.40 -12.54 3.24
CA THR A 45 3.96 -13.11 2.01
C THR A 45 3.67 -12.20 0.82
N THR A 46 2.44 -11.68 0.72
CA THR A 46 2.07 -10.67 -0.29
C THR A 46 2.90 -9.40 -0.14
N ASP A 47 3.00 -8.89 1.10
CA ASP A 47 3.80 -7.72 1.45
C ASP A 47 5.25 -7.87 0.96
N LYS A 48 5.88 -8.96 1.38
CA LYS A 48 7.31 -9.20 1.17
C LYS A 48 7.67 -9.35 -0.30
N TYR A 49 6.87 -10.11 -1.06
CA TYR A 49 7.24 -10.51 -2.42
C TYR A 49 6.62 -9.64 -3.51
N VAL A 50 5.56 -8.90 -3.20
CA VAL A 50 4.83 -8.11 -4.20
C VAL A 50 4.73 -6.65 -3.79
N GLU A 51 4.13 -6.36 -2.63
CA GLU A 51 3.82 -5.00 -2.20
C GLU A 51 5.07 -4.13 -2.02
N ILE A 52 6.03 -4.59 -1.20
CA ILE A 52 7.26 -3.86 -0.89
C ILE A 52 8.08 -3.58 -2.16
N PRO A 53 8.37 -4.59 -3.01
CA PRO A 53 9.00 -4.32 -4.30
C PRO A 53 8.22 -3.32 -5.15
N ALA A 54 6.89 -3.44 -5.22
CA ALA A 54 6.07 -2.59 -6.06
C ALA A 54 6.09 -1.13 -5.60
N PHE A 55 5.75 -0.84 -4.35
CA PHE A 55 5.74 0.54 -3.87
C PHE A 55 7.15 1.15 -3.83
N THR A 56 8.20 0.34 -3.64
CA THR A 56 9.59 0.82 -3.72
C THR A 56 9.93 1.26 -5.14
N ILE A 57 9.52 0.49 -6.15
CA ILE A 57 9.72 0.89 -7.55
C ILE A 57 8.88 2.12 -7.89
N VAL A 58 7.65 2.22 -7.39
CA VAL A 58 6.81 3.43 -7.53
C VAL A 58 7.49 4.65 -6.93
N LEU A 59 8.09 4.54 -5.74
CA LEU A 59 8.83 5.63 -5.08
C LEU A 59 9.99 6.10 -5.95
N ILE A 60 10.84 5.17 -6.40
CA ILE A 60 12.04 5.47 -7.20
C ILE A 60 11.64 6.09 -8.53
N THR A 61 10.74 5.44 -9.27
CA THR A 61 10.29 5.93 -10.58
C THR A 61 9.55 7.26 -10.47
N GLY A 62 8.76 7.46 -9.41
CA GLY A 62 8.08 8.72 -9.11
C GLY A 62 9.04 9.86 -8.84
N ALA A 63 10.10 9.62 -8.07
CA ALA A 63 11.15 10.60 -7.82
C ALA A 63 11.88 11.00 -9.12
N VAL A 64 12.25 10.01 -9.95
CA VAL A 64 12.88 10.25 -11.26
C VAL A 64 11.96 11.07 -12.18
N LEU A 65 10.67 10.76 -12.23
CA LEU A 65 9.69 11.51 -13.02
C LEU A 65 9.55 12.96 -12.54
N LEU A 66 9.52 13.16 -11.22
CA LEU A 66 9.40 14.49 -10.62
C LEU A 66 10.59 15.40 -10.95
N MET A 67 11.82 14.86 -10.95
CA MET A 67 13.03 15.61 -11.33
C MET A 67 12.99 16.17 -12.75
N HIS A 68 12.15 15.62 -13.63
CA HIS A 68 12.05 16.00 -15.05
C HIS A 68 10.79 16.81 -15.35
N ARG A 69 10.09 17.33 -14.34
CA ARG A 69 8.89 18.15 -14.49
C ARG A 69 8.96 19.39 -13.62
N ALA A 70 8.48 20.51 -14.16
CA ALA A 70 8.31 21.71 -13.37
C ALA A 70 7.25 21.44 -12.28
N PRO A 71 7.53 21.78 -11.00
CA PRO A 71 6.57 21.59 -9.93
C PRO A 71 5.37 22.53 -10.14
N THR A 72 4.17 21.96 -10.11
CA THR A 72 2.91 22.71 -10.02
C THR A 72 2.24 22.36 -8.69
N PRO A 73 1.40 23.24 -8.11
CA PRO A 73 0.70 22.93 -6.87
C PRO A 73 -0.09 21.60 -6.96
N LEU A 74 -0.77 21.36 -8.08
CA LEU A 74 -1.54 20.13 -8.29
C LEU A 74 -0.64 18.88 -8.38
N LEU A 75 0.50 18.98 -9.07
CA LEU A 75 1.48 17.90 -9.13
C LEU A 75 2.09 17.61 -7.75
N LEU A 76 2.40 18.64 -6.97
CA LEU A 76 2.93 18.47 -5.62
C LEU A 76 1.89 17.84 -4.68
N THR A 77 0.61 18.21 -4.80
CA THR A 77 -0.48 17.55 -4.08
C THR A 77 -0.56 16.06 -4.44
N LYS A 78 -0.50 15.71 -5.74
CA LYS A 78 -0.43 14.31 -6.18
C LYS A 78 0.73 13.57 -5.52
N VAL A 79 1.93 14.17 -5.54
CA VAL A 79 3.14 13.58 -4.95
C VAL A 79 2.96 13.39 -3.45
N ALA A 80 2.41 14.38 -2.73
CA ALA A 80 2.17 14.30 -1.29
C ALA A 80 1.23 13.15 -0.91
N PHE A 81 0.13 12.94 -1.63
CA PHE A 81 -0.76 11.80 -1.40
C PHE A 81 -0.09 10.46 -1.73
N GLY A 82 0.70 10.41 -2.82
CA GLY A 82 1.45 9.20 -3.18
C GLY A 82 2.52 8.83 -2.14
N THR A 83 3.27 9.81 -1.64
CA THR A 83 4.29 9.57 -0.59
C THR A 83 3.66 9.26 0.75
N LEU A 84 2.53 9.89 1.10
CA LEU A 84 1.75 9.55 2.28
C LEU A 84 1.27 8.10 2.24
N ALA A 85 0.73 7.65 1.09
CA ALA A 85 0.33 6.26 0.90
C ALA A 85 1.52 5.31 1.16
N ILE A 86 2.68 5.58 0.57
CA ILE A 86 3.89 4.75 0.74
C ILE A 86 4.34 4.72 2.21
N ALA A 87 4.37 5.87 2.88
CA ALA A 87 4.80 5.97 4.27
C ALA A 87 3.86 5.20 5.22
N LEU A 88 2.55 5.38 5.07
CA LEU A 88 1.55 4.65 5.85
C LEU A 88 1.58 3.15 5.54
N ASN A 89 1.86 2.78 4.30
CA ASN A 89 1.96 1.39 3.92
C ASN A 89 3.18 0.70 4.54
N ALA A 90 4.32 1.39 4.61
CA ALA A 90 5.48 0.90 5.35
C ALA A 90 5.18 0.69 6.85
N VAL A 91 4.31 1.50 7.45
CA VAL A 91 3.81 1.28 8.81
C VAL A 91 2.90 0.04 8.87
N CYS A 92 2.04 -0.17 7.86
CA CYS A 92 1.19 -1.37 7.77
C CYS A 92 2.03 -2.65 7.69
N VAL A 93 3.10 -2.66 6.88
CA VAL A 93 4.06 -3.77 6.82
C VAL A 93 4.65 -4.10 8.20
N TRP A 94 5.07 -3.07 8.95
CA TRP A 94 5.57 -3.27 10.32
C TRP A 94 4.49 -3.84 11.25
N ILE A 95 3.23 -3.40 11.13
CA ILE A 95 2.11 -3.95 11.86
C ILE A 95 1.91 -5.43 11.52
N VAL A 96 1.94 -5.81 10.25
CA VAL A 96 1.75 -7.20 9.79
C VAL A 96 2.82 -8.12 10.37
N ILE A 97 4.09 -7.68 10.40
CA ILE A 97 5.18 -8.42 11.05
C ILE A 97 4.89 -8.64 12.55
N ARG A 98 4.40 -7.61 13.25
CA ARG A 98 4.01 -7.74 14.66
C ARG A 98 2.80 -8.64 14.85
N ARG A 99 1.82 -8.55 13.94
CA ARG A 99 0.62 -9.40 13.93
C ARG A 99 1.00 -10.87 13.81
N MET A 100 1.99 -11.21 12.98
CA MET A 100 2.55 -12.56 12.92
C MET A 100 3.16 -13.02 14.25
N ARG A 101 3.91 -12.15 14.94
CA ARG A 101 4.51 -12.48 16.25
C ARG A 101 3.46 -12.76 17.31
N TYR A 102 2.40 -11.95 17.35
CA TYR A 102 1.28 -12.18 18.28
C TYR A 102 0.52 -13.46 17.98
N ALA A 103 0.32 -13.78 16.70
CA ALA A 103 -0.28 -15.06 16.31
C ALA A 103 0.58 -16.25 16.79
N ALA A 104 1.91 -16.17 16.65
CA ALA A 104 2.82 -17.21 17.11
C ALA A 104 2.87 -17.37 18.65
N GLN A 105 2.54 -16.32 19.39
CA GLN A 105 2.48 -16.31 20.86
C GLN A 105 1.09 -16.64 21.42
N ALA A 106 0.09 -16.89 20.56
CA ALA A 106 -1.32 -17.00 20.93
C ALA A 106 -1.86 -15.78 21.72
N ASP A 107 -1.26 -14.60 21.53
CA ASP A 107 -1.74 -13.35 22.15
C ASP A 107 -2.87 -12.77 21.30
N HIS A 108 -4.07 -13.31 21.49
CA HIS A 108 -5.26 -12.97 20.73
C HIS A 108 -5.67 -11.50 20.90
N ALA A 109 -5.51 -10.94 22.10
CA ALA A 109 -5.91 -9.57 22.39
C ALA A 109 -4.98 -8.55 21.72
N ALA A 110 -3.66 -8.79 21.73
CA ALA A 110 -2.71 -7.93 21.03
C ALA A 110 -2.87 -8.05 19.51
N TRP A 111 -3.13 -9.25 19.00
CA TRP A 111 -3.41 -9.49 17.58
C TRP A 111 -4.59 -8.64 17.10
N GLU A 112 -5.73 -8.68 17.80
CA GLU A 112 -6.92 -7.91 17.40
C GLU A 112 -6.72 -6.39 17.52
N ARG A 113 -5.98 -5.94 18.54
CA ARG A 113 -5.70 -4.51 18.70
C ARG A 113 -4.90 -3.97 17.52
N ILE A 114 -3.86 -4.70 17.11
CA ILE A 114 -2.99 -4.26 16.02
C ILE A 114 -3.64 -4.45 14.65
N ASP A 115 -4.48 -5.48 14.49
CA ASP A 115 -5.30 -5.71 13.29
C ASP A 115 -6.23 -4.53 13.00
N ARG A 116 -6.98 -4.06 14.01
CA ARG A 116 -7.83 -2.86 13.90
C ARG A 116 -7.06 -1.60 13.50
N LEU A 117 -5.80 -1.48 13.94
CA LEU A 117 -4.95 -0.37 13.54
C LEU A 117 -4.55 -0.49 12.07
N GLN A 118 -4.19 -1.70 11.61
CA GLN A 118 -3.87 -1.93 10.20
C GLN A 118 -5.06 -1.68 9.28
N HIS A 119 -6.29 -2.08 9.63
CA HIS A 119 -7.46 -1.74 8.79
C HIS A 119 -7.69 -0.23 8.67
N LYS A 120 -7.55 0.52 9.77
CA LYS A 120 -7.70 1.98 9.73
C LYS A 120 -6.64 2.62 8.85
N LEU A 121 -5.37 2.23 9.03
CA LEU A 121 -4.27 2.79 8.24
C LEU A 121 -4.33 2.34 6.77
N GLY A 122 -4.65 1.08 6.50
CA GLY A 122 -4.85 0.54 5.16
C GLY A 122 -5.97 1.25 4.41
N GLY A 123 -7.06 1.62 5.08
CA GLY A 123 -8.10 2.48 4.50
C GLY A 123 -7.58 3.86 4.08
N VAL A 124 -6.73 4.47 4.91
CA VAL A 124 -6.09 5.76 4.56
C VAL A 124 -5.08 5.60 3.42
N VAL A 125 -4.34 4.49 3.36
CA VAL A 125 -3.45 4.15 2.22
C VAL A 125 -4.27 4.10 0.94
N ALA A 126 -5.35 3.32 0.91
CA ALA A 126 -6.21 3.17 -0.26
C ALA A 126 -6.79 4.51 -0.74
N ILE A 127 -7.33 5.33 0.18
CA ILE A 127 -7.84 6.67 -0.15
C ILE A 127 -6.73 7.56 -0.72
N SER A 128 -5.55 7.56 -0.10
CA SER A 128 -4.42 8.37 -0.56
C SER A 128 -3.96 7.95 -1.96
N MET A 129 -3.92 6.65 -2.25
CA MET A 129 -3.62 6.12 -3.58
C MET A 129 -4.67 6.54 -4.61
N LEU A 130 -5.95 6.48 -4.26
CA LEU A 130 -7.05 6.89 -5.15
C LEU A 130 -6.99 8.39 -5.48
N VAL A 131 -6.71 9.25 -4.49
CA VAL A 131 -6.55 10.69 -4.73
C VAL A 131 -5.35 10.96 -5.64
N ALA A 132 -4.19 10.34 -5.37
CA ALA A 132 -3.00 10.49 -6.21
C ALA A 132 -3.22 9.97 -7.64
N LEU A 133 -3.94 8.86 -7.80
CA LEU A 133 -4.31 8.29 -9.10
C LEU A 133 -5.30 9.21 -9.83
N GLY A 134 -6.31 9.73 -9.15
CA GLY A 134 -7.30 10.65 -9.70
C GLY A 134 -6.67 11.94 -10.22
N ILE A 135 -5.79 12.57 -9.43
CA ILE A 135 -5.04 13.75 -9.88
C ILE A 135 -4.12 13.39 -11.07
N GLY A 136 -3.46 12.23 -11.01
CA GLY A 136 -2.63 11.74 -12.12
C GLY A 136 -3.40 11.55 -13.42
N GLY A 137 -4.61 10.98 -13.34
CA GLY A 137 -5.50 10.80 -14.48
C GLY A 137 -6.01 12.13 -15.04
N TYR A 138 -6.38 13.08 -14.17
CA TYR A 138 -6.78 14.43 -14.56
C TYR A 138 -5.67 15.16 -15.33
N LEU A 139 -4.45 15.16 -14.78
CA LEU A 139 -3.27 15.76 -15.43
C LEU A 139 -2.93 15.07 -16.76
N PHE A 140 -3.16 13.74 -16.85
CA PHE A 140 -2.94 13.00 -18.09
C PHE A 140 -3.95 13.36 -19.18
N ALA A 141 -5.20 13.64 -18.80
CA ALA A 141 -6.28 14.02 -19.72
C ALA A 141 -6.19 15.46 -20.24
N GLY A 142 -5.16 16.23 -19.84
CA GLY A 142 -4.92 17.60 -20.32
C GLY A 142 -5.51 18.69 -19.42
N GLY A 143 -5.86 18.36 -18.17
CA GLY A 143 -6.20 19.32 -17.12
C GLY A 143 -4.98 19.95 -16.44
#